data_AF-K0YYT7-F1
#
_entry.id   AF-K0YYT7-F1
#
_cell.length_a   1.000
_cell.length_b   1.000
_cell.length_c   1.000
_cell.angle_alpha   90.00
_cell.angle_beta   90.00
_cell.angle_gamma   90.00
#
_symmetry.space_group_name_H-M   'P 1'
#
loop_
_entity.id
_entity.type
_entity.pdbx_description
1 polymer ?
#
loop_
_entity_poly.entity_id
_entity_poly.type
_entity_poly.pdbx_seq_one_letter_code
_entity_poly.pdbx_strand_id
1 'polypeptide(L)'
;SQNKQKWHIYAGQYLGTGLLVGASLVAAYVVNFVPEEWMVGLLGLIPIYLGIRFAIVGEGEEEEEEIIERLEQSKANQLFWTVTLLTIASGGDNLGIYIPYFASLDWSQTLVALLVFVIGIIIFCEISRMLSSIPLIFETIEKYERIIVPIVFILLGLYIMYENGTIETFLIV
;
A
#
# COMPACT_ATOMS: atom_id res chain seq x y z
N SER A 1 -21.49 -9.99 19.13
CA SER A 1 -22.01 -10.49 17.84
C SER A 1 -20.89 -10.38 16.83
N GLN A 2 -20.52 -11.48 16.17
CA GLN A 2 -19.41 -11.49 15.19
C GLN A 2 -19.58 -10.45 14.07
N ASN A 3 -20.82 -10.11 13.70
CA ASN A 3 -21.10 -9.08 12.69
C ASN A 3 -20.67 -7.67 13.14
N LYS A 4 -20.71 -7.37 14.45
CA LYS A 4 -20.23 -6.08 14.97
C LYS A 4 -18.71 -5.96 14.87
N GLN A 5 -17.97 -7.02 15.20
CA GLN A 5 -16.51 -7.03 15.07
C GLN A 5 -16.08 -6.89 13.61
N LYS A 6 -16.74 -7.60 12.69
CA LYS A 6 -16.50 -7.43 11.25
C LYS A 6 -16.68 -5.98 10.83
N TRP A 7 -17.80 -5.35 11.19
CA TRP A 7 -18.04 -3.97 10.81
C TRP A 7 -16.96 -3.01 11.31
N HIS A 8 -16.44 -3.20 12.53
CA HIS A 8 -15.33 -2.40 13.07
C HIS A 8 -14.03 -2.59 12.30
N ILE A 9 -13.71 -3.83 11.85
CA ILE A 9 -12.52 -4.09 11.01
C ILE A 9 -12.66 -3.38 9.66
N TYR A 10 -13.78 -3.58 8.97
CA TYR A 10 -14.03 -2.96 7.67
C TYR A 10 -13.99 -1.44 7.75
N ALA A 11 -14.73 -0.85 8.69
CA ALA A 11 -14.77 0.60 8.86
C ALA A 11 -13.39 1.16 9.26
N GLY A 12 -12.65 0.43 10.11
CA GLY A 12 -11.31 0.81 10.52
C GLY A 12 -10.32 0.84 9.36
N GLN A 13 -10.35 -0.21 8.52
CA GLN A 13 -9.52 -0.34 7.32
C GLN A 13 -9.87 0.73 6.30
N TYR A 14 -11.16 0.98 6.04
CA TYR A 14 -11.58 2.05 5.14
C TYR A 14 -11.11 3.43 5.59
N LEU A 15 -11.19 3.72 6.90
CA LEU A 15 -10.71 4.99 7.43
C LEU A 15 -9.19 5.10 7.31
N GLY A 16 -8.45 4.06 7.71
CA GLY A 16 -6.98 4.05 7.66
C GLY A 16 -6.45 4.17 6.23
N THR A 17 -6.90 3.30 5.32
CA THR A 17 -6.53 3.36 3.90
C THR A 17 -6.99 4.66 3.26
N GLY A 18 -8.20 5.13 3.57
CA GLY A 18 -8.70 6.41 3.06
C GLY A 18 -7.84 7.61 3.46
N LEU A 19 -7.33 7.62 4.70
CA LEU A 19 -6.39 8.66 5.17
C LEU A 19 -5.05 8.58 4.44
N LEU A 20 -4.48 7.39 4.24
CA LEU A 20 -3.23 7.20 3.50
C LEU A 20 -3.37 7.61 2.02
N VAL A 21 -4.43 7.17 1.36
CA VAL A 21 -4.73 7.53 -0.04
C VAL A 21 -4.99 9.03 -0.15
N GLY A 22 -5.77 9.61 0.76
CA GLY A 22 -6.04 11.05 0.79
C GLY A 22 -4.78 11.88 0.98
N ALA A 23 -3.92 11.50 1.93
CA ALA A 23 -2.62 12.15 2.13
C ALA A 23 -1.73 12.03 0.89
N SER A 24 -1.73 10.85 0.25
CA SER A 24 -0.96 10.60 -0.97
C SER A 24 -1.43 11.45 -2.15
N LEU A 25 -2.74 11.61 -2.32
CA LEU A 25 -3.31 12.48 -3.35
C LEU A 25 -2.96 13.95 -3.14
N VAL A 26 -2.99 14.43 -1.88
CA VAL A 26 -2.57 15.80 -1.56
C VAL A 26 -1.09 16.01 -1.89
N ALA A 27 -0.22 15.07 -1.51
CA ALA A 27 1.20 15.13 -1.85
C ALA A 27 1.44 15.05 -3.37
N ALA A 28 0.75 14.15 -4.07
CA ALA A 28 0.82 14.02 -5.52
C ALA A 28 0.34 15.30 -6.24
N TYR A 29 -0.69 15.97 -5.72
CA TYR A 29 -1.13 17.26 -6.24
C TYR A 29 -0.06 18.35 -6.06
N VAL A 30 0.66 18.35 -4.94
CA VAL A 30 1.80 19.26 -4.73
C VAL A 30 2.94 18.97 -5.71
N VAL A 31 3.21 17.70 -6.00
CA VAL A 31 4.21 17.28 -7.00
C VAL A 31 3.84 17.75 -8.41
N ASN A 32 2.54 17.81 -8.75
CA ASN A 32 2.08 18.26 -10.07
C ASN A 32 2.36 19.75 -10.36
N PHE A 33 2.83 20.55 -9.39
CA PHE A 33 3.38 21.88 -9.68
C PHE A 33 4.79 21.85 -10.29
N VAL A 34 5.40 20.67 -10.44
CA VAL A 34 6.68 20.50 -11.12
C VAL A 34 6.50 20.72 -12.63
N PRO A 35 7.32 21.58 -13.29
CA PRO A 35 7.06 22.00 -14.67
C PRO A 35 7.23 20.92 -15.74
N GLU A 36 7.95 19.84 -15.44
CA GLU A 36 8.40 18.84 -16.42
C GLU A 36 8.01 17.43 -15.98
N GLU A 37 7.30 16.70 -16.85
CA GLU A 37 6.78 15.35 -16.55
C GLU A 37 7.89 14.33 -16.24
N TRP A 38 9.05 14.42 -16.91
CA TRP A 38 10.18 13.53 -16.65
C TRP A 38 10.73 13.63 -15.22
N MET A 39 10.51 14.75 -14.54
CA MET A 39 10.89 14.91 -13.12
C MET A 39 9.92 14.18 -12.19
N VAL A 40 8.66 14.04 -12.57
CA VAL A 40 7.66 13.24 -11.84
C VAL A 40 8.04 11.76 -11.91
N GLY A 41 8.48 11.29 -13.07
CA GLY A 41 8.91 9.90 -13.22
C GLY A 41 10.12 9.52 -12.36
N LEU A 42 10.97 10.47 -11.94
CA LEU A 42 12.05 10.20 -10.96
C LEU A 42 11.53 9.70 -9.62
N LEU A 43 10.28 9.99 -9.27
CA LEU A 43 9.67 9.45 -8.06
C LEU A 43 9.51 7.92 -8.12
N GLY A 44 9.54 7.31 -9.32
CA GLY A 44 9.62 5.86 -9.50
C GLY A 44 10.87 5.22 -8.87
N LEU A 45 11.92 6.00 -8.58
CA LEU A 45 13.06 5.54 -7.80
C LEU A 45 12.70 5.19 -6.35
N ILE A 46 11.63 5.78 -5.79
CA ILE A 46 11.17 5.49 -4.42
C ILE A 46 10.64 4.05 -4.34
N PRO A 47 9.67 3.61 -5.18
CA PRO A 47 9.28 2.20 -5.25
C PRO A 47 10.45 1.25 -5.52
N ILE A 48 11.37 1.60 -6.43
CA ILE A 48 12.54 0.75 -6.71
C ILE A 48 13.41 0.58 -5.46
N TYR A 49 13.70 1.67 -4.75
CA TYR A 49 14.45 1.62 -3.50
C TYR A 49 13.75 0.79 -2.44
N LEU A 50 12.43 0.99 -2.26
CA LEU A 50 11.64 0.21 -1.30
C LEU A 50 11.65 -1.28 -1.65
N GLY A 51 11.49 -1.64 -2.92
CA GLY A 51 11.53 -3.03 -3.37
C GLY A 51 12.89 -3.69 -3.11
N ILE A 52 14.00 -2.98 -3.41
CA ILE A 52 15.35 -3.47 -3.12
C ILE A 52 15.57 -3.60 -1.61
N ARG A 53 15.17 -2.61 -0.81
CA ARG A 53 15.28 -2.64 0.64
C ARG A 53 14.53 -3.85 1.19
N PHE A 54 13.30 -4.08 0.75
CA PHE A 54 12.47 -5.19 1.17
C PHE A 54 13.10 -6.55 0.82
N ALA A 55 13.67 -6.70 -0.39
CA ALA A 55 14.35 -7.93 -0.79
C ALA A 55 15.55 -8.27 0.12
N ILE A 56 16.32 -7.25 0.54
CA ILE A 56 17.54 -7.41 1.33
C ILE A 56 17.22 -7.59 2.81
N VAL A 57 16.44 -6.66 3.38
CA VAL A 57 16.21 -6.56 4.83
C VAL A 57 15.05 -7.43 5.28
N GLY A 58 14.04 -7.65 4.42
CA GLY A 58 12.76 -8.25 4.82
C GLY A 58 11.90 -7.29 5.66
N GLU A 59 10.68 -7.73 5.97
CA GLU A 59 9.89 -7.14 7.05
C GLU A 59 10.38 -7.67 8.41
N GLY A 60 10.25 -6.84 9.45
CA GLY A 60 10.62 -7.25 10.80
C GLY A 60 9.54 -8.14 11.40
N GLU A 61 9.86 -9.41 11.66
CA GLU A 61 8.95 -10.38 12.32
C GLU A 61 8.39 -9.83 13.66
N GLU A 62 9.18 -9.02 14.37
CA GLU A 62 8.77 -8.36 15.63
C GLU A 62 7.61 -7.37 15.44
N GLU A 63 7.52 -6.69 14.29
CA GLU A 63 6.40 -5.78 14.00
C GLU A 63 5.11 -6.56 13.78
N GLU A 64 5.14 -7.69 13.07
CA GLU A 64 3.95 -8.53 12.85
C GLU A 64 3.39 -9.13 14.13
N GLU A 65 4.25 -9.63 15.03
CA GLU A 65 3.82 -10.17 16.32
C GLU A 65 3.13 -9.11 17.18
N GLU A 66 3.68 -7.89 17.25
CA GLU A 66 3.08 -6.78 18.01
C GLU A 66 1.69 -6.41 17.45
N ILE A 67 1.55 -6.46 16.12
CA ILE A 67 0.29 -6.19 15.43
C ILE A 67 -0.79 -7.21 15.82
N ILE A 68 -0.44 -8.50 15.80
CA ILE A 68 -1.35 -9.59 16.16
C ILE A 68 -1.78 -9.44 17.62
N GLU A 69 -0.83 -9.18 18.52
CA GLU A 69 -1.11 -9.02 19.95
C GLU A 69 -2.09 -7.85 20.21
N ARG A 70 -1.90 -6.71 19.55
CA ARG A 70 -2.80 -5.54 19.66
C ARG A 70 -4.21 -5.85 19.17
N LEU A 71 -4.35 -6.67 18.14
CA LEU A 71 -5.65 -7.09 17.61
C LEU A 71 -6.37 -8.05 18.57
N GLU A 72 -5.66 -9.03 19.14
CA GLU A 72 -6.21 -10.01 20.07
C GLU A 72 -6.65 -9.38 21.40
N GLN A 73 -5.90 -8.39 21.90
CA GLN A 73 -6.19 -7.70 23.15
C GLN A 73 -7.31 -6.64 23.03
N SER A 74 -7.70 -6.26 21.80
CA SER A 74 -8.64 -5.18 21.56
C SER A 74 -10.10 -5.55 21.82
N LYS A 75 -10.78 -4.78 22.68
CA LYS A 75 -12.24 -4.87 22.86
C LYS A 75 -12.98 -4.43 21.59
N ALA A 76 -14.19 -4.94 21.37
CA ALA A 76 -14.97 -4.68 20.14
C ALA A 76 -15.16 -3.18 19.80
N ASN A 77 -15.37 -2.30 20.78
CA ASN A 77 -15.49 -0.85 20.53
C ASN A 77 -14.14 -0.15 20.26
N GLN A 78 -13.03 -0.73 20.71
CA GLN A 78 -11.67 -0.23 20.45
C GLN A 78 -11.10 -0.77 19.15
N LEU A 79 -11.57 -1.95 18.71
CA LEU A 79 -11.12 -2.63 17.50
C LEU A 79 -11.17 -1.74 16.26
N PHE A 80 -12.17 -0.88 16.12
CA PHE A 80 -12.23 0.11 15.02
C PHE A 80 -10.99 1.00 14.99
N TRP A 81 -10.65 1.62 16.12
CA TRP A 81 -9.50 2.51 16.23
C TRP A 81 -8.18 1.76 16.17
N THR A 82 -8.11 0.56 16.76
CA THR A 82 -6.95 -0.32 16.66
C THR A 82 -6.64 -0.62 15.20
N VAL A 83 -7.65 -1.04 14.41
CA VAL A 83 -7.46 -1.34 12.99
C VAL A 83 -7.09 -0.08 12.21
N THR A 84 -7.75 1.06 12.42
CA THR A 84 -7.37 2.32 11.73
C THR A 84 -5.92 2.71 12.02
N LEU A 85 -5.51 2.71 13.29
CA LEU A 85 -4.15 3.08 13.67
C LEU A 85 -3.13 2.09 13.12
N LEU A 86 -3.47 0.80 13.15
CA LEU A 86 -2.64 -0.24 12.59
C LEU A 86 -2.44 -0.04 11.09
N THR A 87 -3.52 0.16 10.32
CA THR A 87 -3.44 0.42 8.88
C THR A 87 -2.56 1.63 8.57
N ILE A 88 -2.64 2.70 9.37
CA ILE A 88 -1.80 3.90 9.17
C ILE A 88 -0.35 3.63 9.54
N ALA A 89 -0.11 2.92 10.65
CA ALA A 89 1.22 2.62 11.15
C ALA A 89 1.98 1.69 10.19
N SER A 90 1.32 0.64 9.69
CA SER A 90 1.90 -0.28 8.72
C SER A 90 1.93 0.30 7.31
N GLY A 91 1.04 1.24 6.97
CA GLY A 91 0.96 1.83 5.63
C GLY A 91 1.94 2.96 5.33
N GLY A 92 3.07 3.03 6.05
CA GLY A 92 4.11 4.03 5.78
C GLY A 92 4.80 3.80 4.43
N ASP A 93 5.04 2.55 4.07
CA ASP A 93 5.57 2.13 2.76
C ASP A 93 4.58 2.45 1.63
N ASN A 94 3.28 2.31 1.88
CA ASN A 94 2.20 2.64 0.96
C ASN A 94 2.25 4.11 0.55
N LEU A 95 2.59 5.06 1.43
CA LEU A 95 2.78 6.47 1.02
C LEU A 95 3.92 6.60 -0.01
N GLY A 96 5.01 5.88 0.20
CA GLY A 96 6.16 5.85 -0.71
C GLY A 96 5.82 5.28 -2.10
N ILE A 97 4.73 4.52 -2.21
CA ILE A 97 4.24 3.96 -3.47
C ILE A 97 3.09 4.79 -4.08
N TYR A 98 2.15 5.23 -3.25
CA TYR A 98 0.94 5.89 -3.70
C TYR A 98 1.22 7.29 -4.22
N ILE A 99 2.11 8.04 -3.57
CA ILE A 99 2.50 9.38 -4.02
C ILE A 99 3.07 9.36 -5.45
N PRO A 100 4.12 8.58 -5.76
CA PRO A 100 4.66 8.53 -7.12
C PRO A 100 3.63 7.99 -8.12
N TYR A 101 2.84 6.99 -7.73
CA TYR A 101 1.81 6.44 -8.61
C TYR A 101 0.73 7.47 -8.95
N PHE A 102 0.10 8.10 -7.96
CA PHE A 102 -0.93 9.10 -8.20
C PHE A 102 -0.39 10.35 -8.93
N ALA A 103 0.88 10.72 -8.71
CA ALA A 103 1.48 11.82 -9.45
C ALA A 103 1.62 11.52 -10.95
N SER A 104 1.72 10.24 -11.33
CA SER A 104 1.77 9.81 -12.74
C SER A 104 0.41 9.61 -13.42
N LEU A 105 -0.70 9.72 -12.68
CA LEU A 105 -2.03 9.44 -13.23
C LEU A 105 -2.76 10.71 -13.66
N ASP A 106 -3.54 10.59 -14.73
CA ASP A 106 -4.56 11.57 -15.07
C ASP A 106 -5.80 11.46 -14.14
N TRP A 107 -6.74 12.40 -14.28
CA TRP A 107 -7.96 12.44 -13.46
C TRP A 107 -8.83 11.18 -13.60
N SER A 108 -8.95 10.65 -14.82
CA SER A 108 -9.78 9.47 -15.10
C SER A 108 -9.14 8.20 -14.54
N GLN A 109 -7.83 8.06 -14.69
CA GLN A 109 -7.04 6.96 -14.14
C GLN A 109 -7.06 7.01 -12.60
N THR A 110 -6.95 8.21 -12.02
CA THR A 110 -7.07 8.41 -10.57
C THR A 110 -8.42 7.93 -10.05
N LEU A 111 -9.51 8.26 -10.75
CA LEU A 111 -10.86 7.79 -10.36
C LEU A 111 -10.97 6.27 -10.42
N VAL A 112 -10.41 5.64 -11.45
CA VAL A 112 -10.36 4.18 -11.57
C VAL A 112 -9.55 3.57 -10.42
N ALA A 113 -8.37 4.13 -10.11
CA ALA A 113 -7.53 3.67 -9.00
C ALA A 113 -8.28 3.76 -7.65
N LEU A 114 -9.01 4.86 -7.40
CA LEU A 114 -9.83 5.01 -6.19
C LEU A 114 -10.93 3.94 -6.08
N LEU A 115 -11.59 3.61 -7.18
CA LEU A 115 -12.57 2.52 -7.19
C LEU A 115 -11.91 1.17 -6.91
N VAL A 116 -10.71 0.94 -7.46
CA VAL A 116 -9.92 -0.27 -7.17
C VAL A 116 -9.57 -0.36 -5.69
N PHE A 117 -9.16 0.73 -5.03
CA PHE A 117 -8.94 0.74 -3.58
C PHE A 117 -10.20 0.40 -2.79
N VAL A 118 -11.33 1.04 -3.11
CA VAL A 118 -12.60 0.82 -2.39
C VAL A 118 -13.07 -0.62 -2.51
N ILE A 119 -13.03 -1.19 -3.71
CA ILE A 119 -13.45 -2.57 -3.97
C ILE A 119 -12.41 -3.55 -3.40
N GLY A 120 -11.12 -3.23 -3.56
CA GLY A 120 -10.00 -4.02 -3.10
C GLY A 120 -10.04 -4.27 -1.60
N ILE A 121 -10.40 -3.27 -0.78
CA ILE A 121 -10.57 -3.45 0.66
C ILE A 121 -11.56 -4.58 0.98
N ILE A 122 -12.70 -4.64 0.29
CA ILE A 122 -13.70 -5.71 0.52
C ILE A 122 -13.14 -7.06 0.13
N ILE A 123 -12.54 -7.14 -1.06
CA ILE A 123 -11.98 -8.37 -1.60
C ILE A 123 -10.89 -8.90 -0.67
N PHE A 124 -9.94 -8.06 -0.27
CA PHE A 124 -8.85 -8.44 0.60
C PHE A 124 -9.34 -8.81 1.99
N CYS A 125 -10.28 -8.08 2.59
CA CYS A 125 -10.83 -8.47 3.89
C CYS A 125 -11.52 -9.85 3.85
N GLU A 126 -12.26 -10.18 2.79
CA GLU A 126 -12.86 -11.53 2.68
C GLU A 126 -11.81 -12.61 2.37
N ILE A 127 -10.81 -12.31 1.53
CA ILE A 127 -9.70 -13.23 1.25
C ILE A 127 -8.91 -13.52 2.52
N SER A 128 -8.50 -12.49 3.27
CA SER A 128 -7.78 -12.65 4.54
C SER A 128 -8.57 -13.49 5.53
N ARG A 129 -9.90 -13.32 5.62
CA ARG A 129 -10.76 -14.14 6.48
C ARG A 129 -10.83 -15.61 6.04
N MET A 130 -10.78 -15.88 4.74
CA MET A 130 -10.76 -17.23 4.21
C MET A 130 -9.40 -17.89 4.53
N LEU A 131 -8.30 -17.17 4.27
CA LEU A 131 -6.93 -17.65 4.44
C LEU A 131 -6.54 -17.81 5.92
N SER A 132 -7.04 -16.95 6.82
CA SER A 132 -6.73 -17.00 8.26
C SER A 132 -7.21 -18.28 8.96
N SER A 133 -7.97 -19.13 8.27
CA SER A 133 -8.44 -20.42 8.80
C SER A 133 -7.49 -21.59 8.50
N ILE A 134 -6.40 -21.35 7.76
CA ILE A 134 -5.47 -22.38 7.29
C ILE A 134 -4.03 -22.00 7.69
N PRO A 135 -3.46 -22.60 8.75
CA PRO A 135 -2.12 -22.25 9.27
C PRO A 135 -1.00 -22.37 8.23
N LEU A 136 -1.10 -23.38 7.34
CA LEU A 136 -0.10 -23.66 6.30
C LEU A 136 0.03 -22.53 5.25
N ILE A 137 -1.00 -21.69 5.14
CA ILE A 137 -1.00 -20.56 4.21
C ILE A 137 -0.14 -19.42 4.75
N PHE A 138 -0.08 -19.22 6.07
CA PHE A 138 0.71 -18.15 6.68
C PHE A 138 2.20 -18.30 6.34
N GLU A 139 2.79 -19.46 6.64
CA GLU A 139 4.20 -19.77 6.29
C GLU A 139 4.48 -19.67 4.78
N THR A 140 3.47 -19.99 3.96
CA THR A 140 3.61 -19.89 2.50
C THR A 140 3.60 -18.43 2.05
N ILE A 141 2.68 -17.61 2.56
CA ILE A 141 2.59 -16.18 2.25
C ILE A 141 3.89 -15.48 2.63
N GLU A 142 4.36 -15.68 3.87
CA GLU A 142 5.59 -15.07 4.39
C GLU A 142 6.82 -15.39 3.52
N LYS A 143 6.91 -16.64 3.02
CA LYS A 143 7.97 -17.05 2.11
C LYS A 143 7.89 -16.37 0.74
N TYR A 144 6.70 -16.22 0.17
CA TYR A 144 6.53 -15.66 -1.17
C TYR A 144 6.50 -14.13 -1.16
N GLU A 145 6.06 -13.52 -0.07
CA GLU A 145 6.03 -12.07 0.14
C GLU A 145 7.39 -11.43 -0.11
N ARG A 146 8.45 -12.02 0.46
CA ARG A 146 9.84 -11.58 0.28
C ARG A 146 10.32 -11.56 -1.17
N ILE A 147 9.61 -12.23 -2.08
CA ILE A 147 9.90 -12.24 -3.51
C ILE A 147 8.90 -11.38 -4.29
N ILE A 148 7.61 -11.53 -4.00
CA ILE A 148 6.52 -10.87 -4.75
C ILE A 148 6.53 -9.37 -4.51
N VAL A 149 6.64 -8.91 -3.26
CA VAL A 149 6.58 -7.48 -2.91
C VAL A 149 7.70 -6.69 -3.60
N PRO A 150 8.99 -7.11 -3.52
CA PRO A 150 10.06 -6.44 -4.25
C PRO A 150 9.83 -6.35 -5.75
N ILE A 151 9.37 -7.44 -6.37
CA ILE A 151 9.12 -7.49 -7.81
C ILE A 151 8.04 -6.48 -8.19
N VAL A 152 6.92 -6.46 -7.45
CA VAL A 152 5.82 -5.52 -7.71
C VAL A 152 6.31 -4.08 -7.57
N PHE A 153 7.06 -3.76 -6.51
CA PHE A 153 7.56 -2.40 -6.27
C PHE A 153 8.57 -1.94 -7.34
N ILE A 154 9.50 -2.81 -7.74
CA ILE A 154 10.48 -2.49 -8.78
C ILE A 154 9.78 -2.30 -10.13
N LEU A 155 8.86 -3.21 -10.51
CA LEU A 155 8.11 -3.08 -11.76
C LEU A 155 7.26 -1.82 -11.79
N LEU A 156 6.62 -1.47 -10.66
CA LEU A 156 5.83 -0.25 -10.55
C LEU A 156 6.71 1.00 -10.67
N GLY A 157 7.87 1.03 -10.02
CA GLY A 157 8.79 2.17 -10.14
C GLY A 157 9.33 2.34 -11.56
N LEU A 158 9.68 1.24 -12.23
CA LEU A 158 10.06 1.26 -13.65
C LEU A 158 8.91 1.73 -14.55
N TYR A 159 7.68 1.27 -14.28
CA TYR A 159 6.49 1.72 -15.00
C TYR A 159 6.28 3.23 -14.87
N ILE A 160 6.38 3.79 -13.66
CA ILE A 160 6.25 5.23 -13.42
C ILE A 160 7.32 6.02 -14.19
N MET A 161 8.57 5.55 -14.18
CA MET A 161 9.66 6.18 -14.93
C MET A 161 9.46 6.10 -16.45
N TYR A 162 8.82 5.03 -16.95
CA TYR A 162 8.51 4.85 -18.37
C TYR A 162 7.35 5.75 -18.81
N GLU A 163 6.23 5.70 -18.09
CA GLU A 163 5.00 6.45 -18.41
C GLU A 163 5.24 7.96 -18.46
N ASN A 164 6.12 8.48 -17.60
CA ASN A 164 6.46 9.90 -17.54
C ASN A 164 7.66 10.29 -18.43
N GLY A 165 8.14 9.40 -19.32
CA GLY A 165 9.21 9.70 -20.27
C GLY A 165 10.60 9.90 -19.65
N THR A 166 10.80 9.62 -18.36
CA THR A 166 12.10 9.74 -17.68
C THR A 166 13.13 8.81 -18.31
N ILE A 167 12.76 7.54 -18.57
CA ILE A 167 13.68 6.55 -19.17
C ILE A 167 14.12 7.01 -20.57
N GLU A 168 13.18 7.50 -21.38
CA GLU A 168 13.46 7.97 -22.74
C GLU A 168 14.37 9.19 -22.72
N THR A 169 14.12 10.14 -21.82
CA THR A 169 14.96 11.34 -21.65
C THR A 169 16.41 10.99 -21.33
N PHE A 170 16.66 9.98 -20.48
CA PHE A 170 18.03 9.57 -20.13
C PHE A 170 18.68 8.58 -21.12
N LEU A 171 17.90 7.90 -21.98
CA LEU A 171 18.45 7.00 -23.01
C LEU A 171 18.69 7.70 -24.36
N ILE A 172 17.99 8.82 -24.62
CA ILE A 172 18.06 9.56 -25.89
C ILE A 172 19.03 10.77 -25.80
N VAL A 173 19.38 11.22 -24.60
CA VAL A 173 20.43 12.23 -24.32
C VAL A 173 21.78 11.56 -24.13
#